data_AF-A0A960P708-F1
#
_entry.id   AF-A0A960P708-F1
#
_cell.length_a   1.000
_cell.length_b   1.000
_cell.length_c   1.000
_cell.angle_alpha   90.00
_cell.angle_beta   90.00
_cell.angle_gamma   90.00
#
_symmetry.space_group_name_H-M   'P 1'
#
loop_
_entity.id
_entity.type
_entity.pdbx_description
1 polymer ?
#
loop_
_entity_poly.entity_id
_entity_poly.type
_entity_poly.pdbx_seq_one_letter_code
_entity_poly.pdbx_strand_id
1 'polypeptide(L)'
;MEATSLRFAAAARSLAHAARRRGLAVPAFRSPPRLVGVDRSIRRRPDGAATVSVRLRGRPWVAVLADMVEGVVVANALSGGAADQCRTAMWSAVEGGGLQAA
;
A
#
# COMPACT_ATOMS: atom_id res chain seq x y z
N MET A 1 -4.38 -16.31 6.92
CA MET A 1 -3.11 -15.95 7.61
C MET A 1 -3.15 -14.46 7.97
N GLU A 2 -2.84 -14.12 9.22
CA GLU A 2 -2.94 -12.75 9.75
C GLU A 2 -1.81 -11.83 9.24
N ALA A 3 -2.02 -10.53 9.32
CA ALA A 3 -1.03 -9.51 9.01
C ALA A 3 -0.01 -9.37 10.16
N THR A 4 1.29 -9.42 9.84
CA THR A 4 2.37 -9.13 10.80
C THR A 4 3.14 -7.88 10.38
N SER A 5 3.81 -7.21 11.33
CA SER A 5 4.64 -6.02 11.04
C SER A 5 5.75 -6.30 10.03
N LEU A 6 6.34 -7.50 10.05
CA LEU A 6 7.37 -7.93 9.09
C LEU A 6 6.80 -8.06 7.67
N ARG A 7 5.63 -8.72 7.51
CA ARG A 7 4.95 -8.84 6.22
C ARG A 7 4.54 -7.47 5.68
N PHE A 8 4.03 -6.60 6.55
CA PHE A 8 3.69 -5.22 6.22
C PHE A 8 4.91 -4.43 5.70
N ALA A 9 6.04 -4.50 6.40
CA ALA A 9 7.26 -3.82 5.98
C ALA A 9 7.81 -4.38 4.65
N ALA A 10 7.75 -5.70 4.45
CA ALA A 10 8.13 -6.32 3.19
C ALA A 10 7.25 -5.84 2.03
N ALA A 11 5.92 -5.88 2.19
CA ALA A 11 4.98 -5.38 1.19
C ALA A 11 5.20 -3.90 0.88
N ALA A 12 5.41 -3.05 1.90
CA ALA A 12 5.69 -1.63 1.72
C ALA A 12 6.94 -1.39 0.86
N ARG A 13 8.00 -2.18 1.05
CA ARG A 13 9.23 -2.11 0.23
C ARG A 13 8.98 -2.54 -1.21
N SER A 14 8.25 -3.64 -1.43
CA SER A 14 7.90 -4.12 -2.77
C SER A 14 7.08 -3.09 -3.54
N LEU A 15 6.05 -2.52 -2.89
CA LEU A 15 5.22 -1.46 -3.47
C LEU A 15 6.03 -0.20 -3.77
N ALA A 16 6.90 0.23 -2.85
CA ALA A 16 7.76 1.38 -3.06
C ALA A 16 8.67 1.18 -4.27
N HIS A 17 9.27 0.00 -4.43
CA HIS A 17 10.11 -0.30 -5.58
C HIS A 17 9.29 -0.32 -6.88
N ALA A 18 8.11 -0.94 -6.89
CA ALA A 18 7.22 -0.98 -8.05
C ALA A 18 6.71 0.41 -8.46
N ALA A 19 6.44 1.29 -7.50
CA ALA A 19 6.02 2.68 -7.73
C ALA A 19 7.16 3.51 -8.34
N ARG A 20 8.38 3.44 -7.78
CA ARG A 20 9.55 4.16 -8.34
C ARG A 20 9.85 3.77 -9.77
N ARG A 21 9.81 2.47 -10.10
CA ARG A 21 10.04 1.99 -11.49
C ARG A 21 9.03 2.54 -12.50
N ARG A 22 7.91 3.11 -12.03
CA ARG A 22 6.84 3.68 -12.83
C ARG A 22 6.78 5.20 -12.77
N GLY A 23 7.76 5.85 -12.12
CA GLY A 23 7.76 7.30 -11.94
C GLY A 23 6.65 7.81 -11.01
N LEU A 24 6.03 6.93 -10.21
CA LEU A 24 4.98 7.32 -9.26
C LEU A 24 5.59 7.84 -7.95
N ALA A 25 4.89 8.77 -7.31
CA ALA A 25 5.20 9.18 -5.95
C ALA A 25 5.04 7.97 -5.00
N VAL A 26 5.99 7.82 -4.08
CA VAL A 26 6.03 6.72 -3.12
C VAL A 26 5.43 7.21 -1.79
N PRO A 27 4.22 6.75 -1.40
CA PRO A 27 3.70 7.09 -0.09
C PRO A 27 4.50 6.39 1.02
N ALA A 28 4.63 7.05 2.17
CA ALA A 28 5.08 6.39 3.38
C ALA A 28 3.95 5.49 3.93
N PHE A 29 4.26 4.25 4.29
CA PHE A 29 3.31 3.33 4.91
C PHE A 29 3.46 3.29 6.43
N ARG A 30 2.35 3.37 7.16
CA ARG A 30 2.30 3.28 8.63
C ARG A 30 1.14 2.41 9.13
N SER A 31 1.19 2.05 10.40
CA SER A 31 0.11 1.35 11.10
C SER A 31 0.15 1.71 12.60
N PRO A 32 -1.00 1.85 13.28
CA PRO A 32 -2.36 1.93 12.72
C PRO A 32 -2.68 3.35 12.19
N PRO A 33 -3.85 3.56 11.55
CA PRO A 33 -4.43 4.90 11.36
C PRO A 33 -4.60 5.62 12.70
N ARG A 34 -4.41 6.94 12.71
CA ARG A 34 -4.73 7.78 13.88
C ARG A 34 -6.23 8.12 13.96
N LEU A 35 -6.95 7.97 12.85
CA LEU A 35 -8.39 8.16 12.79
C LEU A 35 -9.08 6.92 13.35
N VAL A 36 -9.96 7.10 14.32
CA VAL A 36 -10.68 5.99 14.97
C VAL A 36 -11.70 5.40 14.00
N GLY A 37 -11.84 4.07 14.02
CA GLY A 37 -12.88 3.35 13.28
C GLY A 37 -12.62 3.16 11.78
N VAL A 38 -11.45 3.55 11.26
CA VAL A 38 -11.11 3.37 9.85
C VAL A 38 -10.01 2.32 9.64
N ASP A 39 -10.10 1.63 8.50
CA ASP A 39 -9.12 0.61 8.12
C ASP A 39 -7.93 1.20 7.38
N ARG A 40 -8.13 2.31 6.68
CA ARG A 40 -7.10 3.04 5.96
C ARG A 40 -7.35 4.54 6.08
N SER A 41 -6.27 5.30 6.24
CA SER A 41 -6.30 6.76 6.15
C SER A 41 -5.14 7.26 5.29
N ILE A 42 -5.34 8.38 4.58
CA ILE A 42 -4.29 9.06 3.85
C ILE A 42 -4.11 10.48 4.38
N ARG A 43 -2.87 10.85 4.68
CA ARG A 43 -2.48 12.23 4.99
C ARG A 43 -1.62 12.76 3.84
N ARG A 44 -2.08 13.82 3.19
CA ARG A 44 -1.30 14.57 2.20
C ARG A 44 -0.55 15.71 2.89
N ARG A 45 0.64 16.03 2.39
CA ARG A 45 1.49 17.11 2.88
C ARG A 45 1.66 18.18 1.79
N PRO A 46 1.96 19.43 2.17
CA PRO A 46 2.16 20.52 1.21
C PRO A 46 3.31 20.28 0.22
N ASP A 47 4.29 19.46 0.59
CA ASP A 47 5.43 19.05 -0.24
C ASP A 47 5.09 17.97 -1.29
N GLY A 48 3.80 17.62 -1.43
CA GLY A 48 3.34 16.56 -2.31
C GLY A 48 3.51 15.15 -1.76
N ALA A 49 4.14 14.97 -0.59
CA ALA A 49 4.27 13.66 0.03
C ALA A 49 2.93 13.17 0.62
N ALA A 50 2.75 11.86 0.61
CA ALA A 50 1.60 11.21 1.23
C ALA A 50 2.03 10.16 2.25
N THR A 51 1.29 10.06 3.35
CA THR A 51 1.37 8.93 4.30
C THR A 51 0.08 8.15 4.25
N VAL A 52 0.16 6.85 3.95
CA VAL A 52 -0.93 5.90 4.01
C VAL A 52 -0.77 5.09 5.30
N SER A 53 -1.75 5.19 6.19
CA SER A 53 -1.82 4.34 7.38
C SER A 53 -2.87 3.26 7.19
N VAL A 54 -2.55 2.01 7.55
CA VAL A 54 -3.43 0.83 7.40
C VAL A 54 -3.55 0.08 8.73
N ARG A 55 -4.75 -0.39 9.07
CA ARG A 55 -4.99 -1.21 10.25
C ARG A 55 -4.55 -2.65 9.97
N LEU A 56 -3.73 -3.22 10.85
CA LEU A 56 -3.26 -4.62 10.73
C LEU A 56 -4.07 -5.60 11.60
N ARG A 57 -4.34 -5.21 12.86
CA ARG A 57 -4.93 -6.12 13.85
C ARG A 57 -6.35 -6.54 13.45
N GLY A 58 -6.60 -7.85 13.50
CA GLY A 58 -7.90 -8.44 13.18
C GLY A 58 -8.31 -8.28 11.71
N ARG A 59 -7.35 -8.08 10.80
CA ARG A 59 -7.59 -7.94 9.37
C ARG A 59 -6.98 -9.11 8.61
N PRO A 60 -7.69 -9.69 7.63
CA PRO A 60 -7.08 -10.61 6.67
C PRO A 60 -5.91 -9.94 5.94
N TRP A 61 -4.81 -10.67 5.74
CA TRP A 61 -3.62 -10.11 5.09
C TRP A 61 -3.91 -9.53 3.69
N VAL A 62 -4.73 -10.21 2.89
CA VAL A 62 -5.12 -9.73 1.55
C VAL A 62 -5.85 -8.38 1.61
N ALA A 63 -6.63 -8.14 2.67
CA ALA A 63 -7.34 -6.89 2.85
C ALA A 63 -6.36 -5.75 3.20
N VAL A 64 -5.34 -6.03 4.01
CA VAL A 64 -4.23 -5.10 4.26
C VAL A 64 -3.48 -4.76 2.98
N LEU A 65 -3.16 -5.77 2.16
CA LEU A 65 -2.52 -5.54 0.86
C LEU A 65 -3.38 -4.67 -0.06
N ALA A 66 -4.68 -4.95 -0.16
CA ALA A 66 -5.61 -4.15 -0.95
C ALA A 66 -5.61 -2.68 -0.52
N ASP A 67 -5.61 -2.41 0.79
CA ASP A 67 -5.51 -1.05 1.33
C ASP A 67 -4.17 -0.38 0.98
N MET A 68 -3.07 -1.12 1.02
CA MET A 68 -1.76 -0.59 0.64
C MET A 68 -1.68 -0.26 -0.85
N VAL A 69 -2.20 -1.14 -1.71
CA VAL A 69 -2.28 -0.96 -3.16
C VAL A 69 -3.13 0.26 -3.50
N GLU A 70 -4.35 0.32 -2.96
CA GLU A 70 -5.25 1.46 -3.18
C GLU A 70 -4.67 2.76 -2.59
N GLY A 71 -3.86 2.65 -1.53
CA GLY A 71 -3.05 3.75 -1.01
C GLY A 71 -2.13 4.38 -2.05
N VAL A 72 -1.45 3.57 -2.88
CA VAL A 72 -0.58 4.08 -3.96
C VAL A 72 -1.39 4.79 -5.03
N VAL A 73 -2.50 4.19 -5.47
CA VAL A 73 -3.41 4.74 -6.49
C VAL A 73 -3.93 6.12 -6.07
N VAL A 74 -4.48 6.21 -4.85
CA VAL A 74 -5.08 7.44 -4.31
C VAL A 74 -4.04 8.51 -3.96
N ALA A 75 -2.83 8.11 -3.54
CA ALA A 75 -1.72 9.05 -3.30
C ALA A 75 -1.26 9.72 -4.59
N ASN A 76 -1.35 9.02 -5.73
CA ASN A 76 -0.95 9.51 -7.05
C ASN A 76 -2.12 10.07 -7.87
N ALA A 77 -3.33 10.19 -7.27
CA ALA A 77 -4.54 10.68 -7.93
C ALA A 77 -4.86 9.96 -9.27
N LEU A 78 -4.52 8.68 -9.37
CA LEU A 78 -4.74 7.90 -10.59
C LEU A 78 -6.23 7.56 -10.72
N SER A 79 -6.72 7.54 -11.97
CA SER A 79 -8.10 7.18 -12.31
C SER A 79 -8.16 6.38 -13.61
N GLY A 80 -9.32 5.79 -13.92
CA GLY A 80 -9.56 5.02 -15.15
C GLY A 80 -8.52 3.93 -15.39
N GLY A 81 -8.08 3.79 -16.65
CA GLY A 81 -7.10 2.77 -17.05
C GLY A 81 -5.74 2.92 -16.38
N ALA A 82 -5.32 4.12 -15.97
CA ALA A 82 -4.06 4.31 -15.26
C ALA A 82 -4.12 3.75 -13.84
N ALA A 83 -5.26 3.90 -13.16
CA ALA A 83 -5.50 3.29 -11.85
C ALA A 83 -5.48 1.76 -11.96
N ASP A 84 -6.12 1.19 -12.98
CA ASP A 84 -6.17 -0.26 -13.18
C ASP A 84 -4.78 -0.87 -13.44
N GLN A 85 -4.02 -0.27 -14.34
CA GLN A 85 -2.63 -0.66 -14.60
C GLN A 85 -1.75 -0.57 -13.35
N CYS A 86 -1.94 0.47 -12.53
CA CYS A 86 -1.24 0.59 -11.26
C CYS A 86 -1.63 -0.53 -10.29
N ARG A 87 -2.91 -0.89 -10.15
CA ARG A 87 -3.34 -1.97 -9.26
C ARG A 87 -2.72 -3.30 -9.68
N THR A 88 -2.82 -3.65 -10.96
CA THR A 88 -2.21 -4.87 -11.53
C THR A 88 -0.71 -4.92 -11.22
N ALA A 89 0.01 -3.82 -11.49
CA ALA A 89 1.42 -3.70 -11.20
C ALA A 89 1.79 -3.89 -9.72
N MET A 90 1.01 -3.31 -8.82
CA MET A 90 1.26 -3.39 -7.38
C MET A 90 0.96 -4.78 -6.84
N TRP A 91 -0.11 -5.43 -7.30
CA TRP A 91 -0.44 -6.81 -6.96
C TRP A 91 0.66 -7.79 -7.39
N SER A 92 1.13 -7.72 -8.63
CA SER A 92 2.25 -8.55 -9.09
C SER A 92 3.52 -8.35 -8.25
N ALA A 93 3.76 -7.12 -7.77
CA ALA A 93 4.93 -6.81 -6.94
C ALA A 93 4.87 -7.42 -5.53
N VAL A 94 3.68 -7.53 -4.93
CA VAL A 94 3.52 -8.14 -3.60
C VAL A 94 3.36 -9.66 -3.66
N GLU A 95 2.88 -10.20 -4.78
CA GLU A 95 2.85 -11.65 -5.05
C GLU A 95 4.27 -12.20 -5.28
N GLY A 96 5.07 -11.55 -6.14
CA GLY A 96 6.45 -11.98 -6.43
C GLY A 96 7.40 -11.92 -5.23
N GLY A 97 7.11 -11.07 -4.24
CA GLY A 97 7.86 -11.03 -2.97
C GLY A 97 7.24 -11.88 -1.85
N GLY A 98 6.00 -12.31 -2.00
CA GLY A 98 5.24 -13.06 -0.99
C GLY A 98 5.26 -14.57 -1.19
N LEU A 99 5.50 -15.06 -2.41
CA LEU A 99 5.55 -16.50 -2.71
C LEU A 99 6.87 -17.18 -2.26
N GLN A 100 7.89 -16.40 -1.86
CA GLN A 100 9.18 -16.95 -1.40
C GLN A 100 9.30 -17.07 0.13
N ALA A 101 8.25 -16.73 0.89
CA ALA A 101 8.27 -16.78 2.36
C ALA A 101 7.13 -17.66 2.91
N ALA A 102 6.87 -18.79 2.26
CA ALA A 102 5.97 -19.84 2.71
C ALA A 102 6.74 -21.17 2.84
#